data_AF-A0A947EX75-F1
#
_entry.id   AF-A0A947EX75-F1
#
_cell.length_a   1.000
_cell.length_b   1.000
_cell.length_c   1.000
_cell.angle_alpha   90.00
_cell.angle_beta   90.00
_cell.angle_gamma   90.00
#
_symmetry.space_group_name_H-M   'P 1'
#
loop_
_entity.id
_entity.type
_entity.pdbx_description
1 polymer ?
#
loop_
_entity_poly.entity_id
_entity_poly.type
_entity_poly.pdbx_seq_one_letter_code
_entity_poly.pdbx_strand_id
1 'polypeptide(L)'
;PVHIGETGWATMSNGPYGADGSKAADEYKSGKYYRLIREWSNAAKVTCFYFEAFDEQWKDSDNPLGSENHFGLINLKGEAKYAIWNLVDEGKFEGLTRDGMPITKTYNGQREDLLLEALLPPMTIP
;
A
#
# COMPACT_ATOMS: atom_id res chain seq x y z
N PRO A 1 -15.74 22.88 7.64
CA PRO A 1 -15.35 21.84 6.65
C PRO A 1 -14.78 20.61 7.38
N VAL A 2 -14.99 19.42 6.85
CA VAL A 2 -14.41 18.17 7.36
C VAL A 2 -13.42 17.63 6.33
N HIS A 3 -12.27 17.15 6.81
CA HIS A 3 -11.22 16.54 6.01
C HIS A 3 -10.80 15.21 6.64
N ILE A 4 -10.30 14.27 5.84
CA ILE A 4 -9.66 13.07 6.36
C ILE A 4 -8.19 13.41 6.62
N GLY A 5 -7.88 13.62 7.90
CA GLY A 5 -6.53 13.95 8.36
C GLY A 5 -5.55 12.79 8.24
N GLU A 6 -6.02 11.55 8.30
CA GLU A 6 -5.21 10.37 8.07
C GLU A 6 -6.10 9.16 7.76
N THR A 7 -5.67 8.34 6.80
CA THR A 7 -6.16 6.96 6.65
C THR A 7 -5.25 6.17 5.72
N GLY A 8 -5.06 4.88 5.96
CA GLY A 8 -4.11 4.05 5.23
C GLY A 8 -4.42 2.56 5.35
N TRP A 9 -3.75 1.76 4.54
CA TRP A 9 -3.87 0.30 4.57
C TRP A 9 -2.51 -0.35 4.31
N ALA A 10 -1.95 -1.01 5.33
CA ALA A 10 -0.63 -1.64 5.24
C ALA A 10 -0.60 -2.79 4.23
N THR A 11 0.54 -2.99 3.59
CA THR A 11 0.74 -4.03 2.57
C THR A 11 1.35 -5.32 3.13
N MET A 12 1.74 -5.32 4.40
CA MET A 12 2.28 -6.49 5.07
C MET A 12 1.96 -6.43 6.57
N SER A 13 1.81 -7.59 7.20
CA SER A 13 1.78 -7.72 8.65
C SER A 13 2.11 -9.18 9.02
N ASN A 14 2.98 -9.38 10.00
CA ASN A 14 3.14 -10.66 10.70
C ASN A 14 2.32 -10.72 12.01
N GLY A 15 1.46 -9.74 12.24
CA GLY A 15 0.63 -9.63 13.45
C GLY A 15 -0.87 -9.80 13.16
N PRO A 16 -1.76 -9.09 13.91
CA PRO A 16 -3.21 -9.26 13.81
C PRO A 16 -3.82 -8.97 12.42
N TYR A 17 -3.12 -8.23 11.56
CA TYR A 17 -3.59 -7.89 10.22
C TYR A 17 -3.12 -8.85 9.14
N GLY A 18 -2.21 -9.77 9.50
CA GLY A 18 -1.55 -10.71 8.61
C GLY A 18 -2.28 -12.02 8.41
N ALA A 19 -1.52 -13.03 7.95
CA ALA A 19 -2.02 -14.36 7.62
C ALA A 19 -2.70 -15.08 8.79
N ASP A 20 -2.16 -14.92 10.01
CA ASP A 20 -2.67 -15.57 11.22
C ASP A 20 -3.80 -14.78 11.91
N GLY A 21 -4.13 -13.60 11.39
CA GLY A 21 -5.19 -12.74 11.91
C GLY A 21 -6.29 -12.49 10.88
N SER A 22 -6.57 -11.22 10.63
CA SER A 22 -7.67 -10.78 9.75
C SER A 22 -7.41 -10.96 8.25
N LYS A 23 -6.17 -11.28 7.83
CA LYS A 23 -5.79 -11.45 6.41
C LYS A 23 -6.01 -10.17 5.58
N ALA A 24 -5.88 -9.02 6.22
CA ALA A 24 -6.16 -7.71 5.65
C ALA A 24 -4.96 -7.12 4.90
N ALA A 25 -3.75 -7.33 5.41
CA ALA A 25 -2.56 -6.65 4.92
C ALA A 25 -1.90 -7.41 3.74
N ASP A 26 -2.14 -6.89 2.53
CA ASP A 26 -1.44 -7.25 1.30
C ASP A 26 -1.51 -6.07 0.31
N GLU A 27 -0.61 -6.05 -0.67
CA GLU A 27 -0.56 -4.97 -1.67
C GLU A 27 -1.83 -4.84 -2.51
N TYR A 28 -2.53 -5.94 -2.77
CA TYR A 28 -3.73 -5.91 -3.60
C TYR A 28 -4.87 -5.20 -2.87
N LYS A 29 -5.15 -5.59 -1.63
CA LYS A 29 -6.19 -4.95 -0.79
C LYS A 29 -5.83 -3.51 -0.46
N SER A 30 -4.55 -3.22 -0.15
CA SER A 30 -4.09 -1.84 0.04
C SER A 30 -4.32 -0.98 -1.20
N GLY A 31 -3.96 -1.48 -2.39
CA GLY A 31 -4.21 -0.77 -3.65
C GLY A 31 -5.70 -0.59 -3.97
N LYS A 32 -6.55 -1.57 -3.63
CA LYS A 32 -8.01 -1.43 -3.72
C LYS A 32 -8.53 -0.36 -2.78
N TYR A 33 -8.08 -0.34 -1.52
CA TYR A 33 -8.46 0.66 -0.54
C TYR A 33 -8.05 2.08 -0.98
N TYR A 34 -6.80 2.26 -1.42
CA TYR A 34 -6.28 3.52 -1.95
C TYR A 34 -7.16 4.08 -3.09
N ARG A 35 -7.52 3.24 -4.07
CA ARG A 35 -8.38 3.66 -5.19
C ARG A 35 -9.77 4.08 -4.70
N LEU A 36 -10.40 3.25 -3.88
CA LEU A 36 -11.74 3.52 -3.35
C LEU A 36 -11.80 4.80 -2.51
N ILE A 37 -10.81 5.03 -1.63
CA ILE A 37 -10.80 6.23 -0.79
C ILE A 37 -10.50 7.50 -1.62
N ARG A 38 -9.66 7.40 -2.65
CA ARG A 38 -9.41 8.51 -3.59
C ARG A 38 -10.64 8.85 -4.42
N GLU A 39 -11.31 7.86 -4.98
CA GLU A 39 -12.57 8.04 -5.73
C GLU A 39 -13.63 8.72 -4.87
N TRP A 40 -13.88 8.18 -3.66
CA TRP A 40 -14.86 8.74 -2.74
C TRP A 40 -14.50 10.17 -2.30
N SER A 41 -13.27 10.40 -1.86
CA SER A 41 -12.84 11.71 -1.33
C SER A 41 -12.88 12.79 -2.41
N ASN A 42 -12.49 12.48 -3.64
CA ASN A 42 -12.61 13.38 -4.79
C ASN A 42 -14.08 13.72 -5.11
N ALA A 43 -14.96 12.71 -5.15
CA ALA A 43 -16.38 12.91 -5.42
C ALA A 43 -17.06 13.75 -4.32
N ALA A 44 -16.70 13.51 -3.05
CA ALA A 44 -17.20 14.25 -1.91
C ALA A 44 -16.56 15.65 -1.76
N LYS A 45 -15.54 15.99 -2.56
CA LYS A 45 -14.72 17.20 -2.42
C LYS A 45 -14.09 17.34 -1.04
N VAL A 46 -13.65 16.21 -0.49
CA VAL A 46 -13.00 16.08 0.82
C VAL A 46 -11.52 15.80 0.61
N THR A 47 -10.65 16.64 1.17
CA THR A 47 -9.21 16.34 1.20
C THR A 47 -8.96 15.08 2.03
N CYS A 48 -8.16 14.17 1.48
CA CYS A 48 -7.68 12.97 2.17
C CYS A 48 -6.16 12.93 2.19
N PHE A 49 -5.59 13.09 3.39
CA PHE A 49 -4.17 12.86 3.65
C PHE A 49 -3.97 11.35 3.83
N TYR A 50 -3.79 10.65 2.72
CA TYR A 50 -3.59 9.19 2.72
C TYR A 50 -2.24 8.83 3.35
N PHE A 51 -2.26 7.83 4.22
CA PHE A 51 -1.11 7.29 4.91
C PHE A 51 -0.65 5.99 4.23
N GLU A 52 0.51 5.94 3.58
CA GLU A 52 1.50 7.02 3.45
C GLU A 52 2.30 6.96 2.14
N ALA A 53 3.20 7.93 1.95
CA ALA A 53 4.00 8.00 0.72
C ALA A 53 5.04 6.88 0.62
N PHE A 54 5.78 6.61 1.70
CA PHE A 54 6.90 5.67 1.70
C PHE A 54 6.86 4.78 2.93
N ASP A 55 7.36 3.55 2.81
CA ASP A 55 7.54 2.68 3.97
C ASP A 55 8.56 3.28 4.96
N GLU A 56 8.22 3.23 6.25
CA GLU A 56 9.00 3.82 7.34
C GLU A 56 9.37 2.78 8.41
N GLN A 57 10.51 2.08 8.23
CA GLN A 57 10.93 0.96 9.10
C GLN A 57 11.27 1.35 10.54
N TRP A 58 11.36 2.64 10.85
CA TRP A 58 11.67 3.11 12.20
C TRP A 58 10.44 3.04 13.13
N LYS A 59 9.22 2.85 12.60
CA LYS A 59 7.98 2.85 13.38
C LYS A 59 7.82 1.61 14.26
N ASP A 60 8.28 0.47 13.78
CA ASP A 60 8.36 -0.79 14.54
C ASP A 60 9.73 -1.43 14.29
N SER A 61 10.77 -0.80 14.83
CA SER A 61 12.17 -1.15 14.56
C SER A 61 12.55 -2.56 15.02
N ASP A 62 11.88 -3.07 16.06
CA ASP A 62 12.13 -4.39 16.63
C ASP A 62 11.40 -5.51 15.86
N ASN A 63 10.44 -5.15 15.01
CA ASN A 63 9.69 -6.08 14.17
C ASN A 63 9.59 -5.57 12.72
N PRO A 64 10.58 -5.88 11.86
CA PRO A 64 10.59 -5.45 10.47
C PRO A 64 9.38 -5.90 9.63
N LEU A 65 8.62 -6.91 10.07
CA LEU A 65 7.41 -7.40 9.40
C LEU A 65 6.11 -6.86 10.05
N GLY A 66 6.23 -5.98 11.05
CA GLY A 66 5.12 -5.28 11.68
C GLY A 66 4.48 -4.28 10.72
N SER A 67 3.14 -4.17 10.75
CA SER A 67 2.38 -3.41 9.76
C SER A 67 2.74 -1.94 9.66
N GLU A 68 3.15 -1.33 10.78
CA GLU A 68 3.52 0.09 10.86
C GLU A 68 4.64 0.45 9.89
N ASN A 69 5.49 -0.51 9.54
CA ASN A 69 6.60 -0.31 8.63
C ASN A 69 6.21 -0.38 7.14
N HIS A 70 4.96 -0.73 6.81
CA HIS A 70 4.54 -1.15 5.47
C HIS A 70 3.30 -0.42 4.91
N PHE A 71 3.05 0.82 5.33
CA PHE A 71 1.94 1.64 4.83
C PHE A 71 2.23 2.40 3.52
N GLY A 72 3.50 2.47 3.11
CA GLY A 72 3.93 3.28 1.99
C GLY A 72 3.41 2.81 0.64
N LEU A 73 3.11 3.78 -0.23
CA LEU A 73 2.86 3.55 -1.65
C LEU A 73 4.14 3.16 -2.42
N ILE A 74 5.31 3.53 -1.91
CA ILE A 74 6.63 3.17 -2.44
C ILE A 74 7.45 2.55 -1.31
N ASN A 75 8.07 1.40 -1.55
CA ASN A 75 8.87 0.71 -0.55
C ASN A 75 10.31 1.27 -0.46
N LEU A 76 11.10 0.73 0.47
CA LEU A 76 12.50 1.14 0.65
C LEU A 76 13.42 0.87 -0.55
N LYS A 77 13.03 -0.03 -1.46
CA LYS A 77 13.79 -0.35 -2.68
C LYS A 77 13.47 0.60 -3.84
N GLY A 78 12.64 1.62 -3.60
CA GLY A 78 12.13 2.49 -4.66
C GLY A 78 11.05 1.83 -5.51
N GLU A 79 10.47 0.71 -5.09
CA GLU A 79 9.42 0.04 -5.87
C GLU A 79 8.05 0.61 -5.50
N ALA A 80 7.33 1.12 -6.49
CA ALA A 80 5.94 1.49 -6.41
C ALA A 80 5.06 0.25 -6.24
N LYS A 81 4.26 0.25 -5.18
CA LYS A 81 3.31 -0.81 -4.86
C LYS A 81 2.08 -0.75 -5.75
N TYR A 82 1.28 -1.83 -5.77
CA TYR A 82 0.13 -2.01 -6.67
C TYR A 82 -0.83 -0.81 -6.79
N ALA A 83 -0.99 -0.05 -5.71
CA ALA A 83 -1.83 1.15 -5.64
C ALA A 83 -1.52 2.16 -6.76
N ILE A 84 -0.26 2.30 -7.16
CA ILE A 84 0.24 3.35 -8.06
C ILE A 84 1.06 2.80 -9.25
N TRP A 85 0.94 1.50 -9.58
CA TRP A 85 1.59 0.92 -10.77
C TRP A 85 1.27 1.68 -12.06
N ASN A 86 0.04 2.17 -12.22
CA ASN A 86 -0.35 2.93 -13.42
C ASN A 86 0.47 4.22 -13.57
N LEU A 87 0.90 4.84 -12.48
CA LEU A 87 1.73 6.04 -12.54
C LEU A 87 3.15 5.73 -13.05
N VAL A 88 3.64 4.51 -12.79
CA VAL A 88 4.89 4.02 -13.40
C VAL A 88 4.70 3.82 -14.90
N ASP A 89 3.59 3.18 -15.33
CA ASP A 89 3.29 2.97 -16.75
C ASP A 89 3.11 4.27 -17.53
N GLU A 90 2.52 5.28 -16.89
CA GLU A 90 2.34 6.61 -17.45
C GLU A 90 3.62 7.45 -17.48
N GLY A 91 4.77 6.89 -17.07
CA GLY A 91 6.06 7.57 -17.04
C GLY A 91 6.15 8.69 -16.01
N LYS A 92 5.24 8.76 -15.01
CA LYS A 92 5.20 9.86 -14.03
C LYS A 92 6.44 9.93 -13.13
N PHE A 93 7.20 8.85 -13.07
CA PHE A 93 8.44 8.77 -12.30
C PHE A 93 9.71 8.73 -13.16
N GLU A 94 9.61 8.95 -14.48
CA GLU A 94 10.79 8.97 -15.35
C GLU A 94 11.81 10.04 -14.89
N GLY A 95 13.07 9.62 -14.75
CA GLY A 95 14.16 10.47 -14.26
C GLY A 95 14.14 10.74 -12.76
N LEU A 96 13.09 10.33 -12.02
CA LEU A 96 13.06 10.42 -10.57
C LEU A 96 13.72 9.19 -9.94
N THR A 97 14.41 9.42 -8.83
CA THR A 97 15.05 8.37 -8.05
C THR A 97 14.79 8.56 -6.56
N ARG A 98 14.87 7.46 -5.81
CA ARG A 98 14.91 7.44 -4.34
C ARG A 98 16.20 6.75 -3.93
N ASP A 99 17.08 7.47 -3.23
CA ASP A 99 18.42 6.97 -2.87
C ASP A 99 19.20 6.40 -4.07
N GLY A 100 19.06 7.04 -5.23
CA GLY A 100 19.68 6.63 -6.49
C GLY A 100 18.99 5.47 -7.21
N MET A 101 17.96 4.85 -6.61
CA MET A 101 17.17 3.79 -7.24
C MET A 101 16.04 4.39 -8.08
N PRO A 102 15.85 3.96 -9.34
CA PRO A 102 14.70 4.37 -10.15
C PRO A 102 13.41 3.82 -9.55
N ILE A 103 12.30 4.52 -9.77
CA ILE A 103 11.00 4.05 -9.31
C ILE A 103 10.45 3.01 -10.28
N THR A 104 10.45 1.74 -9.87
CA THR A 104 9.93 0.59 -10.64
C THR A 104 8.67 0.04 -9.99
N LYS A 105 8.07 -1.03 -10.53
CA LYS A 105 6.92 -1.70 -9.90
C LYS A 105 7.39 -2.86 -9.03
N THR A 106 6.73 -3.05 -7.89
CA THR A 106 6.75 -4.33 -7.18
C THR A 106 6.26 -5.46 -8.08
N TYR A 107 6.69 -6.70 -7.80
CA TYR A 107 6.35 -7.89 -8.60
C TYR A 107 6.66 -7.77 -10.11
N ASN A 108 7.56 -6.85 -10.50
CA ASN A 108 7.79 -6.48 -11.91
C ASN A 108 6.51 -6.10 -12.67
N GLY A 109 5.46 -5.66 -11.96
CA GLY A 109 4.14 -5.38 -12.53
C GLY A 109 3.32 -6.62 -12.91
N GLN A 110 3.72 -7.83 -12.50
CA GLN A 110 2.97 -9.06 -12.73
C GLN A 110 1.86 -9.20 -11.69
N ARG A 111 0.61 -9.04 -12.14
CA ARG A 111 -0.55 -9.05 -11.25
C ARG A 111 -0.81 -10.44 -10.67
N GLU A 112 -0.50 -11.49 -11.41
CA GLU A 112 -0.67 -12.87 -11.00
C GLU A 112 0.18 -13.17 -9.76
N ASP A 113 1.45 -12.74 -9.75
CA ASP A 113 2.37 -12.92 -8.62
C ASP A 113 1.86 -12.19 -7.36
N LEU A 114 1.38 -10.96 -7.52
CA LEU A 114 0.72 -10.20 -6.45
C LEU A 114 -0.47 -10.96 -5.86
N LEU A 115 -1.32 -11.54 -6.72
CA LEU A 115 -2.54 -12.22 -6.29
C LEU A 115 -2.26 -13.57 -5.63
N LEU A 116 -1.13 -14.22 -5.92
CA LEU A 116 -0.71 -15.45 -5.24
C LEU A 116 -0.40 -15.22 -3.76
N GLU A 117 0.05 -14.02 -3.39
CA GLU A 117 0.32 -13.66 -1.99
C GLU A 117 -0.93 -13.13 -1.24
N ALA A 118 -1.95 -12.69 -1.97
CA ALA A 118 -3.17 -12.15 -1.37
C ALA A 118 -4.07 -13.27 -0.80
N LEU A 119 -4.32 -13.20 0.51
CA LEU A 119 -5.19 -14.15 1.19
C LEU A 119 -6.67 -13.73 1.10
N LEU A 120 -7.60 -14.67 1.07
CA LEU A 120 -9.02 -14.32 1.20
C LEU A 120 -9.33 -13.87 2.64
N PRO A 121 -10.24 -12.90 2.83
CA PRO A 121 -10.75 -12.59 4.16
C PRO A 121 -11.31 -13.85 4.85
N PRO A 122 -11.23 -13.94 6.19
CA PRO A 122 -11.81 -15.06 6.92
C PRO A 122 -13.29 -15.19 6.58
N MET A 123 -13.73 -16.40 6.27
CA MET A 123 -15.15 -16.65 6.08
C MET A 123 -15.84 -16.50 7.44
N THR A 124 -16.74 -15.53 7.54
CA THR A 124 -17.71 -15.52 8.62
C THR A 124 -18.66 -16.69 8.38
N ILE A 125 -18.56 -17.74 9.20
CA ILE A 125 -19.67 -18.69 9.31
C ILE A 125 -20.81 -17.87 9.96
N PRO A 126 -21.96 -17.71 9.28
CA PRO A 126 -23.09 -16.97 9.83
C PRO A 126 -23.62 -17.60 11.13
#